data_AF-A0A942JH36-F1
#
_entry.id   AF-A0A942JH36-F1
#
_cell.length_a   1.000
_cell.length_b   1.000
_cell.length_c   1.000
_cell.angle_alpha   90.00
_cell.angle_beta   90.00
_cell.angle_gamma   90.00
#
_symmetry.space_group_name_H-M   'P 1'
#
loop_
_entity.id
_entity.type
_entity.pdbx_description
1 polymer ?
#
loop_
_entity_poly.entity_id
_entity_poly.type
_entity_poly.pdbx_seq_one_letter_code
_entity_poly.pdbx_strand_id
1 'polypeptide(L)'
;MKKIIILLALIIMVFPSFAGAASQDDIVMMGQDAHVAAGNVLSGSVVVIGADAVIEGHVRDSVVVIFGNIRLESNAIVDGSVVSVGGSLDRKEGAQVGGEQVSLGLGDINIGHLP
;
A
#
# COMPACT_ATOMS: atom_id res chain seq x y z
N MET A 1 -0.93 -18.03 -9.26
CA MET A 1 0.29 -17.51 -8.59
C MET A 1 1.02 -16.49 -9.47
N LYS A 2 1.68 -16.87 -10.58
CA LYS A 2 2.39 -15.92 -11.48
C LYS A 2 1.53 -14.79 -12.05
N LYS A 3 0.25 -15.07 -12.38
CA LYS A 3 -0.68 -14.10 -12.97
C LYS A 3 -1.09 -12.96 -12.02
N ILE A 4 -1.13 -13.22 -10.71
CA ILE A 4 -1.50 -12.23 -9.69
C ILE A 4 -0.35 -11.27 -9.45
N ILE A 5 0.87 -11.78 -9.38
CA ILE A 5 2.09 -10.97 -9.27
C ILE A 5 2.24 -10.06 -10.51
N ILE A 6 1.94 -10.59 -11.71
CA ILE A 6 1.96 -9.79 -12.94
C ILE A 6 0.87 -8.71 -12.92
N LEU A 7 -0.34 -9.01 -12.41
CA LEU A 7 -1.42 -8.02 -12.33
C LEU A 7 -1.09 -6.88 -11.33
N LEU A 8 -0.51 -7.22 -10.18
CA LEU A 8 -0.04 -6.26 -9.19
C LEU A 8 1.09 -5.39 -9.75
N ALA A 9 2.07 -6.00 -10.44
CA ALA A 9 3.13 -5.28 -11.12
C ALA A 9 2.60 -4.38 -12.25
N LEU A 10 1.48 -4.76 -12.89
CA LEU A 10 0.86 -3.95 -13.95
C LEU A 10 0.10 -2.76 -13.38
N ILE A 11 -0.53 -2.88 -12.21
CA ILE A 11 -1.11 -1.74 -11.47
C ILE A 11 0.01 -0.73 -11.15
N ILE A 12 1.13 -1.21 -10.63
CA ILE A 12 2.34 -0.41 -10.38
C ILE A 12 2.84 0.31 -11.65
N MET A 13 2.83 -0.37 -12.80
CA MET A 13 3.37 0.17 -14.05
C MET A 13 2.43 1.18 -14.75
N VAL A 14 1.12 1.11 -14.51
CA VAL A 14 0.11 2.02 -15.07
C VAL A 14 0.01 3.33 -14.28
N PHE A 15 0.47 3.33 -13.02
CA PHE A 15 0.61 4.53 -12.21
C PHE A 15 2.09 4.98 -12.18
N PRO A 16 2.54 5.85 -13.11
CA PRO A 16 3.94 6.28 -13.19
C PRO A 16 4.44 6.99 -11.93
N SER A 17 3.56 7.40 -11.01
CA SER A 17 3.94 7.86 -9.67
C SER A 17 4.64 6.78 -8.84
N PHE A 18 4.45 5.50 -9.17
CA PHE A 18 5.16 4.37 -8.57
C PHE A 18 6.56 4.14 -9.19
N ALA A 19 6.86 4.74 -10.35
CA ALA A 19 8.15 4.54 -11.02
C ALA A 19 9.33 5.22 -10.32
N GLY A 20 9.08 5.98 -9.24
CA GLY A 20 10.10 6.41 -8.29
C GLY A 20 10.52 5.33 -7.28
N ALA A 21 9.72 4.26 -7.12
CA ALA A 21 9.80 3.28 -6.03
C ALA A 21 10.74 2.09 -6.32
N ALA A 22 11.97 2.40 -6.72
CA ALA A 22 13.10 1.52 -6.50
C ALA A 22 14.23 2.37 -5.91
N SER A 23 13.92 3.01 -4.78
CA SER A 23 14.91 3.78 -4.01
C SER A 23 15.62 2.84 -3.06
N GLN A 24 16.86 3.15 -2.67
CA GLN A 24 17.64 2.33 -1.74
C GLN A 24 17.00 2.24 -0.33
N ASP A 25 15.95 3.02 -0.08
CA ASP A 25 15.24 3.16 1.19
C ASP A 25 13.88 2.43 1.22
N ASP A 26 13.52 1.68 0.17
CA ASP A 26 12.27 0.94 0.12
C ASP A 26 12.27 -0.24 1.09
N ILE A 27 11.19 -0.39 1.85
CA ILE A 27 11.04 -1.44 2.86
C ILE A 27 10.03 -2.46 2.35
N VAL A 28 10.47 -3.70 2.15
CA VAL A 28 9.61 -4.82 1.80
C VAL A 28 9.56 -5.80 2.97
N MET A 29 8.37 -5.96 3.55
CA MET A 29 8.11 -6.92 4.62
C MET A 29 7.21 -8.05 4.10
N MET A 30 7.58 -9.29 4.39
CA MET A 30 6.80 -10.48 4.00
C MET A 30 6.42 -11.27 5.24
N GLY A 31 5.10 -11.46 5.44
CA GLY A 31 4.53 -12.19 6.58
C GLY A 31 4.74 -11.51 7.94
N GLN A 32 5.12 -10.24 7.95
CA GLN A 32 5.33 -9.45 9.15
C GLN A 32 4.66 -8.10 9.00
N ASP A 33 4.10 -7.60 10.09
CA ASP A 33 3.43 -6.31 10.11
C ASP A 33 4.45 -5.17 9.97
N ALA A 34 4.09 -4.15 9.19
CA ALA A 34 4.85 -2.91 9.15
C ALA A 34 4.25 -1.90 10.12
N HIS A 35 5.10 -1.25 10.91
CA HIS A 35 4.67 -0.14 11.77
C HIS A 35 5.60 1.05 11.58
N VAL A 36 5.04 2.15 11.07
CA VAL A 36 5.73 3.44 10.93
C VAL A 36 5.27 4.34 12.06
N ALA A 37 6.00 4.34 13.18
CA ALA A 37 5.65 5.10 14.37
C ALA A 37 5.61 6.62 14.13
N ALA A 38 4.85 7.34 14.95
CA ALA A 38 4.79 8.80 14.92
C ALA A 38 6.18 9.44 15.02
N GLY A 39 6.46 10.43 14.17
CA GLY A 39 7.76 11.12 14.11
C GLY A 39 8.81 10.44 13.25
N ASN A 40 8.59 9.20 12.79
CA ASN A 40 9.46 8.57 11.79
C ASN A 40 9.11 9.10 10.40
N VAL A 41 10.15 9.35 9.60
CA VAL A 41 10.03 9.73 8.18
C VAL A 41 10.71 8.65 7.36
N LEU A 42 9.94 7.94 6.54
CA LEU A 42 10.44 7.00 5.55
C LEU A 42 10.53 7.69 4.19
N SER A 43 11.73 7.69 3.62
CA SER A 43 11.98 8.29 2.30
C SER A 43 11.48 7.41 1.15
N GLY A 44 11.44 6.09 1.35
CA GLY A 44 11.02 5.11 0.34
C GLY A 44 9.60 4.60 0.52
N SER A 45 9.26 3.61 -0.30
CA SER A 45 7.96 2.92 -0.28
C SER A 45 7.90 1.83 0.79
N VAL A 46 6.71 1.61 1.36
CA VAL A 46 6.44 0.53 2.31
C VAL A 46 5.59 -0.52 1.61
N VAL A 47 6.13 -1.73 1.44
CA VAL A 47 5.41 -2.85 0.82
C VAL A 47 5.29 -3.99 1.83
N VAL A 48 4.06 -4.36 2.17
CA VAL A 48 3.77 -5.48 3.09
C VAL A 48 2.99 -6.57 2.35
N ILE A 49 3.40 -7.82 2.52
CA ILE A 49 2.76 -8.96 1.88
C ILE A 49 2.35 -9.98 2.94
N GLY A 50 1.06 -10.29 3.02
CA GLY A 50 0.48 -11.30 3.90
C GLY A 50 0.42 -10.89 5.38
N ALA A 51 0.40 -9.60 5.65
CA ALA A 51 0.39 -9.00 6.99
C ALA A 51 -0.17 -7.57 6.91
N ASP A 52 -0.35 -6.91 8.06
CA ASP A 52 -0.97 -5.58 8.13
C ASP A 52 0.09 -4.45 8.15
N ALA A 53 -0.32 -3.23 7.81
CA ALA A 53 0.50 -2.03 7.97
C ALA A 53 -0.21 -0.96 8.80
N VAL A 54 0.50 -0.41 9.79
CA VAL A 54 0.05 0.72 10.61
C VAL A 54 0.99 1.89 10.38
N ILE A 55 0.43 3.02 9.96
CA ILE A 55 1.17 4.25 9.68
C ILE A 55 0.70 5.34 10.64
N GLU A 56 1.63 5.86 11.43
CA GLU A 56 1.47 7.01 12.31
C GLU A 56 2.42 8.16 11.97
N GLY A 57 3.51 7.86 11.24
CA GLY A 57 4.52 8.80 10.79
C GLY A 57 4.34 9.26 9.34
N HIS A 58 5.44 9.66 8.71
CA HIS A 58 5.47 10.21 7.36
C HIS A 58 6.12 9.22 6.38
N VAL A 59 5.42 8.83 5.33
CA VAL A 59 5.95 8.08 4.18
C VAL A 59 6.00 9.00 2.98
N ARG A 60 7.18 9.25 2.44
CA ARG A 60 7.39 10.19 1.32
C ARG A 60 7.02 9.64 -0.05
N ASP A 61 6.85 8.33 -0.14
CA ASP A 61 6.41 7.67 -1.34
C ASP A 61 5.10 6.93 -1.06
N SER A 62 5.02 5.63 -1.36
CA SER A 62 3.76 4.91 -1.40
C SER A 62 3.69 3.78 -0.37
N VAL A 63 2.47 3.45 0.06
CA VAL A 63 2.22 2.33 0.98
C VAL A 63 1.38 1.29 0.25
N VAL A 64 1.90 0.07 0.12
CA VAL A 64 1.24 -1.05 -0.54
C VAL A 64 1.12 -2.22 0.41
N VAL A 65 -0.08 -2.73 0.61
CA VAL A 65 -0.33 -3.94 1.41
C VAL A 65 -1.12 -4.94 0.60
N ILE A 66 -0.61 -6.17 0.54
CA ILE A 66 -1.20 -7.27 -0.21
C ILE A 66 -1.61 -8.37 0.78
N PHE A 67 -2.86 -8.84 0.70
CA PHE A 67 -3.48 -9.79 1.63
C PHE A 67 -3.41 -9.35 3.10
N GLY A 68 -3.65 -8.06 3.34
CA GLY A 68 -3.66 -7.47 4.66
C GLY A 68 -4.30 -6.09 4.66
N ASN A 69 -4.34 -5.46 5.81
CA ASN A 69 -5.05 -4.21 6.04
C ASN A 69 -4.06 -3.05 6.23
N ILE A 70 -4.47 -1.87 5.80
CA ILE A 70 -3.75 -0.62 6.02
C ILE A 70 -4.53 0.18 7.05
N ARG A 71 -3.85 0.63 8.12
CA ARG A 71 -4.37 1.61 9.06
C ARG A 71 -3.52 2.88 9.00
N LEU A 72 -4.13 3.99 8.60
CA LEU A 72 -3.54 5.31 8.66
C LEU A 72 -4.11 6.05 9.86
N GLU A 73 -3.29 6.30 10.87
CA GLU A 73 -3.68 7.04 12.07
C GLU A 73 -3.76 8.55 11.79
N SER A 74 -4.37 9.33 12.69
CA SER A 74 -4.63 10.76 12.47
C SER A 74 -3.41 11.62 12.16
N ASN A 75 -2.20 11.18 12.53
CA ASN A 75 -0.95 11.88 12.27
C ASN A 75 -0.21 11.37 11.03
N ALA A 76 -0.76 10.34 10.37
CA ALA A 76 -0.13 9.72 9.21
C ALA A 76 -0.08 10.70 8.04
N ILE A 77 1.09 10.79 7.41
CA ILE A 77 1.28 11.53 6.17
C ILE A 77 1.85 10.57 5.14
N VAL A 78 1.18 10.42 4.01
CA VAL A 78 1.69 9.67 2.86
C VAL A 78 1.70 10.61 1.68
N ASP A 79 2.87 10.99 1.19
CA ASP A 79 2.96 11.93 0.06
C ASP A 79 2.53 11.27 -1.26
N GLY A 80 2.77 9.96 -1.38
CA GLY A 80 2.37 9.14 -2.53
C GLY A 80 1.02 8.45 -2.35
N SER A 81 0.88 7.28 -2.96
CA SER A 81 -0.39 6.55 -3.03
C SER A 81 -0.48 5.45 -1.98
N VAL A 82 -1.70 5.10 -1.58
CA VAL A 82 -1.98 4.05 -0.61
C VAL A 82 -2.82 2.97 -1.29
N VAL A 83 -2.28 1.76 -1.38
CA VAL A 83 -2.88 0.65 -2.13
C VAL A 83 -3.04 -0.57 -1.22
N SER A 84 -4.28 -0.96 -0.93
CA SER A 84 -4.60 -2.22 -0.24
C SER A 84 -5.17 -3.23 -1.25
N VAL A 85 -4.64 -4.45 -1.28
CA VAL A 85 -5.12 -5.53 -2.15
C VAL A 85 -5.51 -6.74 -1.33
N GLY A 86 -6.77 -7.14 -1.44
CA GLY A 86 -7.34 -8.27 -0.71
C GLY A 86 -7.53 -8.05 0.78
N GLY A 87 -7.44 -6.80 1.24
CA GLY A 87 -7.84 -6.39 2.58
C GLY A 87 -8.56 -5.05 2.55
N SER A 88 -8.37 -4.25 3.60
CA SER A 88 -9.07 -2.97 3.78
C SER A 88 -8.11 -1.82 4.03
N LEU A 89 -8.58 -0.59 3.81
CA LEU A 89 -7.90 0.65 4.16
C LEU A 89 -8.76 1.41 5.19
N ASP A 90 -8.30 1.47 6.44
CA ASP A 90 -8.88 2.30 7.51
C ASP A 90 -8.05 3.59 7.63
N ARG A 91 -8.61 4.70 7.18
CA ARG A 91 -7.99 6.02 7.26
C ARG A 91 -8.70 6.86 8.31
N LYS A 92 -7.99 7.19 9.39
CA LYS A 92 -8.50 8.09 10.44
C LYS A 92 -8.60 9.53 9.96
N GLU A 93 -9.51 10.26 10.56
CA GLU A 93 -9.62 11.70 10.38
C GLU A 93 -8.31 12.38 10.82
N GLY A 94 -7.74 13.22 9.96
CA GLY A 94 -6.42 13.83 10.14
C GLY A 94 -5.31 13.23 9.26
N ALA A 95 -5.43 11.95 8.88
CA ALA A 95 -4.45 11.30 8.01
C ALA A 95 -4.41 11.96 6.63
N GLN A 96 -3.22 12.25 6.11
CA GLN A 96 -3.02 12.91 4.82
C GLN A 96 -2.48 11.92 3.80
N VAL A 97 -3.10 11.87 2.62
CA VAL A 97 -2.64 11.08 1.48
C VAL A 97 -2.59 12.02 0.27
N GLY A 98 -1.39 12.23 -0.27
CA GLY A 98 -1.14 13.12 -1.40
C GLY A 98 -1.47 12.49 -2.75
N GLY A 99 -1.38 11.16 -2.84
CA GLY A 99 -1.71 10.38 -4.04
C GLY A 99 -3.07 9.70 -3.99
N GLU A 100 -3.19 8.60 -4.73
CA GLU A 100 -4.43 7.86 -4.86
C GLU A 100 -4.64 6.88 -3.70
N GLN A 101 -5.90 6.66 -3.33
CA GLN A 101 -6.30 5.66 -2.34
C GLN A 101 -7.05 4.55 -3.04
N VAL A 102 -6.39 3.40 -3.19
CA VAL A 102 -6.92 2.24 -3.89
C VAL A 102 -7.11 1.10 -2.89
N SER A 103 -8.33 0.61 -2.75
CA SER A 103 -8.63 -0.60 -1.98
C SER A 103 -9.31 -1.61 -2.89
N LEU A 104 -8.62 -2.69 -3.20
CA LEU A 104 -9.10 -3.76 -4.08
C LEU A 104 -9.53 -4.94 -3.22
N GLY A 105 -10.83 -5.07 -2.94
CA GLY A 105 -11.36 -6.23 -2.23
C GLY A 105 -11.39 -7.48 -3.14
N LEU A 106 -11.12 -8.67 -2.58
CA LEU A 106 -11.26 -9.93 -3.34
C LEU A 106 -12.73 -10.21 -3.74
N GLY A 107 -13.70 -9.60 -3.05
CA GLY A 107 -15.13 -9.67 -3.39
C GLY A 107 -15.54 -8.77 -4.56
N ASP A 108 -14.77 -7.71 -4.84
CA ASP A 108 -15.05 -6.78 -5.96
C ASP A 108 -14.56 -7.35 -7.29
N ILE A 109 -13.68 -8.36 -7.25
CA ILE A 109 -13.22 -9.09 -8.42
C ILE A 109 -14.27 -10.15 -8.81
N ASN A 110 -15.37 -9.70 -9.42
CA ASN A 110 -16.25 -10.59 -10.17
C ASN A 110 -15.47 -11.10 -11.40
N ILE A 111 -14.77 -12.23 -11.25
CA ILE A 111 -14.27 -13.01 -12.41
C ILE A 111 -15.46 -13.73 -13.04
N GLY A 112 -16.41 -12.94 -13.56
CA GLY A 112 -17.56 -13.45 -14.26
C GLY A 112 -17.14 -14.07 -15.59
N HIS A 113 -17.48 -15.34 -15.76
CA HIS A 113 -17.73 -15.98 -17.05
C HIS A 113 -16.53 -16.15 -17.99
N LEU A 114 -15.90 -17.33 -17.92
CA LEU A 114 -15.42 -17.99 -19.13
C LEU A 114 -16.54 -18.95 -19.58
N PRO A 115 -16.98 -18.93 -20.85
CA PRO A 115 -17.65 -20.09 -21.42
C PRO A 115 -16.73 -21.32 -21.42
#